data_AF-A0A8H3FRI1-F1
#
_entry.id   AF-A0A8H3FRI1-F1
#
_cell.length_a   1.000
_cell.length_b   1.000
_cell.length_c   1.000
_cell.angle_alpha   90.00
_cell.angle_beta   90.00
_cell.angle_gamma   90.00
#
_symmetry.space_group_name_H-M   'P 1'
#
loop_
_entity.id
_entity.type
_entity.pdbx_description
1 polymer ?
#
loop_
_entity_poly.entity_id
_entity_poly.type
_entity_poly.pdbx_seq_one_letter_code
_entity_poly.pdbx_strand_id
1 'polypeptide(L)'
;MASGNGGAGQTQQRNTRVLKVEASKIGHFVFDDPQLCFLGNWRLQLSEDSPDAANMLEAASQLRGSDLPVAFPTETVYGLGADATRSSAVRGIYNAKQRPSDNPLIVHVSSLSQLRKLLMPSSRTASSGDPPQDPVPHIYHSLISRFWPGPLTILLPLPTPSSLAPEVTTSLPTVAVRMPSSPLALALIQLAGVPLAAPSANASSKPSPTTAAHVLHDLSGRIDLILDGGSCTVGVESTVVDGLIDPPVILRPGGVSIDMLRDCPGWRDVKIAYKDGAETGVPRAPGMKYKHYSPNAKVLLFHGRLDAALVKEYGNGGSVGVLRTKTWELGFLRTNLQSSKDTGTTEAIGHPDLCISRDSHQIRESLNARTEIEDIRPQNTPSPVLSAQHFQVHLDDGPEQISTDLWTIGLGPDTADIARDLFSALREFDRKGVDIICVESINDDEGDAAAAVMNRLRKAAEAEITL
;
A
#
# COMPACT_ATOMS: atom_id res chain seq x y z
N MET A 1 10.99 21.81 49.15
CA MET A 1 11.82 21.56 47.96
C MET A 1 11.67 20.10 47.61
N ALA A 2 10.83 19.77 46.65
CA ALA A 2 10.65 18.41 46.16
C ALA A 2 11.25 18.36 44.74
N SER A 3 12.38 17.68 44.61
CA SER A 3 13.04 17.42 43.34
C SER A 3 12.27 16.33 42.61
N GLY A 4 11.49 16.74 41.60
CA GLY A 4 10.87 15.85 40.64
C GLY A 4 11.93 15.27 39.71
N ASN A 5 12.14 13.96 39.79
CA ASN A 5 12.99 13.23 38.86
C ASN A 5 12.14 12.83 37.65
N GLY A 6 12.19 13.65 36.60
CA GLY A 6 11.59 13.36 35.30
C GLY A 6 12.41 12.26 34.61
N GLY A 7 11.93 11.02 34.71
CA GLY A 7 12.45 9.92 33.90
C GLY A 7 12.05 10.12 32.44
N ALA A 8 12.95 10.66 31.63
CA ALA A 8 12.89 10.52 30.18
C ALA A 8 12.94 9.02 29.87
N GLY A 9 11.84 8.48 29.33
CA GLY A 9 11.76 7.09 28.92
C GLY A 9 12.83 6.79 27.88
N GLN A 10 13.83 6.00 28.27
CA GLN A 10 14.76 5.41 27.32
C GLN A 10 13.96 4.51 26.37
N THR A 11 13.90 4.89 25.09
CA THR A 11 13.36 4.02 24.05
C THR A 11 14.27 2.81 23.96
N GLN A 12 13.88 1.71 24.62
CA GLN A 12 14.58 0.43 24.51
C GLN A 12 14.59 0.07 23.02
N GLN A 13 15.78 0.05 22.41
CA GLN A 13 15.93 -0.23 21.00
C GLN A 13 15.53 -1.69 20.77
N ARG A 14 14.34 -1.89 20.20
CA ARG A 14 13.75 -3.22 20.00
C ARG A 14 14.51 -3.97 18.91
N ASN A 15 14.58 -5.29 19.01
CA ASN A 15 15.12 -6.10 17.93
C ASN A 15 13.98 -6.54 17.02
N THR A 16 13.80 -5.86 15.89
CA THR A 16 12.73 -6.19 14.92
C THR A 16 13.06 -7.51 14.21
N ARG A 17 12.16 -8.48 14.31
CA ARG A 17 12.28 -9.79 13.66
C ARG A 17 11.42 -9.85 12.40
N VAL A 18 11.97 -10.47 11.35
CA VAL A 18 11.24 -10.79 10.12
C VAL A 18 10.92 -12.28 10.13
N LEU A 19 9.63 -12.61 10.07
CA LEU A 19 9.13 -13.98 10.09
C LEU A 19 8.59 -14.33 8.71
N LYS A 20 9.24 -15.29 8.03
CA LYS A 20 8.79 -15.76 6.72
C LYS A 20 7.47 -16.52 6.85
N VAL A 21 6.53 -16.23 5.96
CA VAL A 21 5.20 -16.86 5.92
C VAL A 21 4.76 -17.09 4.48
N GLU A 22 4.38 -18.32 4.15
CA GLU A 22 3.85 -18.69 2.85
C GLU A 22 2.41 -19.17 2.99
N ALA A 23 1.49 -18.59 2.21
CA ALA A 23 0.05 -18.89 2.32
C ALA A 23 -0.28 -20.38 2.09
N SER A 24 0.51 -21.08 1.28
CA SER A 24 0.37 -22.52 1.01
C SER A 24 0.75 -23.40 2.21
N LYS A 25 1.54 -22.87 3.15
CA LYS A 25 2.13 -23.62 4.28
C LYS A 25 1.45 -23.35 5.61
N ILE A 26 0.59 -22.33 5.72
CA ILE A 26 -0.06 -22.00 7.00
C ILE A 26 -1.21 -22.97 7.35
N GLY A 27 -1.78 -23.66 6.37
CA GLY A 27 -2.92 -24.56 6.55
C GLY A 27 -3.94 -24.45 5.43
N HIS A 28 -5.18 -24.84 5.74
CA HIS A 28 -6.28 -24.92 4.77
C HIS A 28 -7.48 -24.09 5.23
N PHE A 29 -8.05 -23.33 4.29
CA PHE A 29 -9.27 -22.56 4.51
C PHE A 29 -10.49 -23.47 4.33
N VAL A 30 -11.37 -23.48 5.32
CA VAL A 30 -12.64 -24.22 5.29
C VAL A 30 -13.77 -23.21 5.28
N PHE A 31 -14.59 -23.25 4.23
CA PHE A 31 -15.70 -22.32 4.00
C PHE A 31 -17.03 -22.98 4.36
N ASP A 32 -17.88 -22.27 5.11
CA ASP A 32 -19.22 -22.75 5.43
C ASP A 32 -20.13 -22.71 4.19
N ASP A 33 -19.95 -21.68 3.35
CA ASP A 33 -20.62 -21.52 2.06
C ASP A 33 -19.56 -21.33 0.96
N PRO A 34 -19.35 -22.34 0.09
CA PRO A 34 -18.40 -22.25 -1.00
C PRO A 34 -18.69 -21.14 -2.02
N GLN A 35 -19.93 -20.66 -2.14
CA GLN A 35 -20.28 -19.58 -3.10
C GLN A 35 -19.88 -18.20 -2.57
N LEU A 36 -19.90 -18.03 -1.24
CA LEU A 36 -19.50 -16.77 -0.60
C LEU A 36 -17.99 -16.72 -0.33
N CYS A 37 -17.31 -17.87 -0.31
CA CYS A 37 -15.89 -17.99 -0.02
C CYS A 37 -15.50 -17.12 1.20
N PHE A 38 -14.53 -16.22 1.05
CA PHE A 38 -14.08 -15.32 2.10
C PHE A 38 -15.12 -14.27 2.55
N LEU A 39 -16.09 -13.89 1.71
CA LEU A 39 -17.17 -12.98 2.12
C LEU A 39 -18.08 -13.62 3.18
N GLY A 40 -18.21 -14.94 3.13
CA GLY A 40 -19.00 -15.74 4.07
C GLY A 40 -18.29 -16.01 5.39
N ASN A 41 -18.77 -17.04 6.10
CA ASN A 41 -18.07 -17.57 7.26
C ASN A 41 -17.08 -18.63 6.81
N TRP A 42 -15.91 -18.60 7.41
CA TRP A 42 -14.83 -19.52 7.11
C TRP A 42 -13.90 -19.64 8.31
N ARG A 43 -13.19 -20.76 8.39
CA ARG A 43 -12.20 -21.03 9.43
C ARG A 43 -10.87 -21.45 8.79
N LEU A 44 -9.77 -21.11 9.45
CA LEU A 44 -8.45 -21.59 9.06
C LEU A 44 -8.09 -22.82 9.91
N GLN A 45 -7.91 -23.97 9.26
CA GLN A 45 -7.33 -25.15 9.90
C GLN A 45 -5.81 -25.11 9.71
N LEU A 46 -5.10 -24.77 10.78
CA LEU A 46 -3.64 -24.62 10.75
C LEU A 46 -2.93 -25.95 10.60
N SER A 47 -1.78 -25.93 9.91
CA SER A 47 -0.85 -27.05 9.88
C SER A 47 0.00 -27.05 11.16
N GLU A 48 -0.21 -28.02 12.05
CA GLU A 48 0.36 -28.05 13.41
C GLU A 48 1.91 -27.99 13.44
N ASP A 49 2.58 -28.60 12.46
CA ASP A 49 4.04 -28.65 12.38
C ASP A 49 4.66 -27.58 11.45
N SER A 50 3.85 -26.65 10.94
CA SER A 50 4.34 -25.64 10.00
C SER A 50 4.95 -24.44 10.74
N PRO A 51 6.23 -24.09 10.47
CA PRO A 51 6.83 -22.87 10.98
C PRO A 51 6.04 -21.62 10.56
N ASP A 52 5.47 -21.62 9.35
CA ASP A 52 4.66 -20.52 8.84
C ASP A 52 3.37 -20.36 9.66
N ALA A 53 2.70 -21.46 10.01
CA ALA A 53 1.54 -21.44 10.89
C ALA A 53 1.90 -20.92 12.30
N ALA A 54 3.04 -21.35 12.85
CA ALA A 54 3.55 -20.86 14.13
C ALA A 54 3.85 -19.35 14.10
N ASN A 55 4.47 -18.86 13.02
CA ASN A 55 4.75 -17.43 12.82
C ASN A 55 3.45 -16.60 12.76
N MET A 56 2.42 -17.12 12.07
CA MET A 56 1.09 -16.48 12.03
C MET A 56 0.44 -16.42 13.41
N LEU A 57 0.54 -17.48 14.21
CA LEU A 57 0.04 -17.52 15.58
C LEU A 57 0.79 -16.56 16.51
N GLU A 58 2.12 -16.45 16.38
CA GLU A 58 2.94 -15.49 17.12
C GLU A 58 2.47 -14.05 16.85
N ALA A 59 2.34 -13.68 15.58
CA ALA A 59 1.84 -12.38 15.17
C ALA A 59 0.41 -12.10 15.67
N ALA A 60 -0.50 -13.07 15.55
CA ALA A 60 -1.87 -12.95 16.04
C ALA A 60 -1.94 -12.78 17.57
N SER A 61 -1.07 -13.48 18.30
CA SER A 61 -0.93 -13.35 19.75
C SER A 61 -0.45 -11.95 20.14
N GLN A 62 0.56 -11.41 19.46
CA GLN A 62 1.07 -10.06 19.71
C GLN A 62 -0.01 -8.98 19.47
N LEU A 63 -0.78 -9.10 18.38
CA LEU A 63 -1.87 -8.18 18.06
C LEU A 63 -2.95 -8.14 19.15
N ARG A 64 -3.23 -9.29 19.79
CA ARG A 64 -4.19 -9.37 20.90
C ARG A 64 -3.62 -8.93 22.24
N GLY A 65 -2.38 -9.29 22.52
CA GLY A 65 -1.80 -9.22 23.88
C GLY A 65 -0.95 -7.98 24.14
N SER A 66 -0.52 -7.27 23.10
CA SER A 66 0.40 -6.13 23.23
C SER A 66 -0.20 -4.83 22.68
N ASP A 67 0.49 -3.72 22.91
CA ASP A 67 0.21 -2.42 22.27
C ASP A 67 1.09 -2.19 21.02
N LEU A 68 1.91 -3.17 20.64
CA LEU A 68 2.86 -3.04 19.55
C LEU A 68 2.26 -3.55 18.25
N PRO A 69 2.32 -2.74 17.17
CA PRO A 69 1.77 -3.16 15.90
C PRO A 69 2.64 -4.24 15.25
N VAL A 70 2.02 -5.02 14.35
CA VAL A 70 2.68 -6.02 13.51
C VAL A 70 2.58 -5.60 12.06
N ALA A 71 3.68 -5.65 11.31
CA ALA A 71 3.63 -5.42 9.87
C ALA A 71 3.29 -6.71 9.11
N PHE A 72 2.41 -6.63 8.11
CA PHE A 72 1.94 -7.79 7.37
C PHE A 72 1.66 -7.45 5.89
N PRO A 73 1.80 -8.42 4.97
CA PRO A 73 1.59 -8.19 3.55
C PRO A 73 0.09 -8.09 3.21
N THR A 74 -0.22 -7.29 2.19
CA THR A 74 -1.52 -7.32 1.48
C THR A 74 -1.26 -7.39 -0.02
N GLU A 75 -2.30 -7.49 -0.84
CA GLU A 75 -2.18 -7.36 -2.29
C GLU A 75 -1.73 -5.95 -2.72
N THR A 76 -2.04 -4.93 -1.91
CA THR A 76 -1.74 -3.51 -2.21
C THR A 76 -0.34 -3.08 -1.78
N VAL A 77 -0.17 -2.90 -0.47
CA VAL A 77 1.08 -2.50 0.19
C VAL A 77 1.11 -3.21 1.56
N TYR A 78 2.28 -3.33 2.19
CA TYR A 78 2.37 -3.83 3.55
C TYR A 78 1.62 -2.91 4.51
N GLY A 79 0.80 -3.51 5.38
CA GLY A 79 0.04 -2.83 6.43
C GLY A 79 0.75 -2.91 7.78
N LEU A 80 0.59 -1.89 8.62
CA LEU A 80 1.05 -1.90 10.01
C LEU A 80 -0.16 -2.02 10.94
N GLY A 81 -0.49 -3.24 11.33
CA GLY A 81 -1.73 -3.58 12.04
C GLY A 81 -1.61 -3.49 13.54
N ALA A 82 -2.67 -3.02 14.19
CA ALA A 82 -2.95 -3.23 15.60
C ALA A 82 -4.46 -3.44 15.82
N ASP A 83 -4.85 -3.98 16.97
CA ASP A 83 -6.25 -4.14 17.35
C ASP A 83 -6.99 -2.79 17.31
N ALA A 84 -7.97 -2.66 16.41
CA ALA A 84 -8.72 -1.43 16.18
C ALA A 84 -9.63 -1.04 17.36
N THR A 85 -9.86 -1.96 18.30
CA THR A 85 -10.73 -1.76 19.47
C THR A 85 -9.95 -1.29 20.71
N ARG A 86 -8.61 -1.29 20.66
CA ARG A 86 -7.74 -0.93 21.78
C ARG A 86 -6.99 0.37 21.52
N SER A 87 -7.32 1.43 22.25
CA SER A 87 -6.69 2.75 22.11
C SER A 87 -5.17 2.73 22.26
N SER A 88 -4.63 1.97 23.22
CA SER A 88 -3.18 1.86 23.42
C SER A 88 -2.48 1.20 22.22
N ALA A 89 -3.08 0.16 21.63
CA ALA A 89 -2.57 -0.52 20.44
C ALA A 89 -2.63 0.38 19.20
N VAL A 90 -3.74 1.12 19.00
CA VAL A 90 -3.87 2.09 17.91
C VAL A 90 -2.86 3.24 18.06
N ARG A 91 -2.63 3.75 19.26
CA ARG A 91 -1.55 4.72 19.54
C ARG A 91 -0.17 4.16 19.22
N GLY A 92 0.04 2.86 19.40
CA GLY A 92 1.25 2.14 18.97
C GLY A 92 1.57 2.33 17.49
N ILE A 93 0.56 2.32 16.62
CA ILE A 93 0.71 2.61 15.17
C ILE A 93 1.21 4.04 14.96
N TYR A 94 0.55 5.03 15.57
CA TYR A 94 0.92 6.44 15.41
C TYR A 94 2.36 6.69 15.91
N ASN A 95 2.72 6.09 17.05
CA ASN A 95 4.05 6.19 17.65
C ASN A 95 5.13 5.56 16.76
N ALA A 96 4.92 4.34 16.27
CA ALA A 96 5.88 3.65 15.41
C ALA A 96 6.14 4.43 14.11
N LYS A 97 5.06 4.92 13.48
CA LYS A 97 5.14 5.67 12.21
C LYS A 97 5.56 7.13 12.36
N GLN A 98 5.49 7.70 13.57
CA GLN A 98 5.52 9.16 13.79
C GLN A 98 4.44 9.85 12.94
N ARG A 99 3.22 9.31 12.98
CA ARG A 99 2.09 9.75 12.16
C ARG A 99 1.30 10.85 12.89
N PRO A 100 0.83 11.91 12.21
CA PRO A 100 -0.09 12.90 12.78
C PRO A 100 -1.38 12.24 13.28
N SER A 101 -1.85 12.64 14.47
CA SER A 101 -3.01 12.05 15.15
C SER A 101 -4.36 12.43 14.56
N ASP A 102 -4.40 13.38 13.62
CA ASP A 102 -5.60 13.82 12.88
C ASP A 102 -5.79 13.09 11.54
N ASN A 103 -4.95 12.07 11.25
CA ASN A 103 -5.02 11.31 10.01
C ASN A 103 -5.60 9.91 10.26
N PRO A 104 -6.88 9.66 9.90
CA PRO A 104 -7.60 8.44 10.27
C PRO A 104 -6.94 7.17 9.70
N LEU A 105 -7.35 6.03 10.22
CA LEU A 105 -6.84 4.70 9.82
C LEU A 105 -7.92 3.89 9.11
N ILE A 106 -7.50 2.99 8.22
CA ILE A 106 -8.40 2.00 7.60
C ILE A 106 -8.46 0.77 8.51
N VAL A 107 -9.67 0.35 8.84
CA VAL A 107 -9.94 -0.90 9.55
C VAL A 107 -10.02 -2.04 8.54
N HIS A 108 -9.29 -3.11 8.79
CA HIS A 108 -9.29 -4.33 8.00
C HIS A 108 -10.12 -5.39 8.71
N VAL A 109 -10.99 -6.06 7.95
CA VAL A 109 -11.84 -7.17 8.41
C VAL A 109 -11.60 -8.42 7.57
N SER A 110 -11.91 -9.59 8.14
CA SER A 110 -11.73 -10.90 7.52
C SER A 110 -13.02 -11.52 6.98
N SER A 111 -14.19 -10.95 7.27
CA SER A 111 -15.51 -11.43 6.82
C SER A 111 -16.58 -10.35 6.93
N LEU A 112 -17.70 -10.53 6.20
CA LEU A 112 -18.89 -9.67 6.37
C LEU A 112 -19.51 -9.81 7.76
N SER A 113 -19.42 -10.99 8.38
CA SER A 113 -19.85 -11.20 9.75
C SER A 113 -19.07 -10.33 10.74
N GLN A 114 -17.75 -10.20 10.56
CA GLN A 114 -16.93 -9.31 11.38
C GLN A 114 -17.27 -7.82 11.12
N LEU A 115 -17.48 -7.44 9.85
CA LEU A 115 -17.93 -6.09 9.50
C LEU A 115 -19.27 -5.75 10.18
N ARG A 116 -20.27 -6.63 10.06
CA ARG A 116 -21.59 -6.38 10.64
C ARG A 116 -21.52 -6.27 12.17
N LYS A 117 -20.71 -7.11 12.83
CA LYS A 117 -20.43 -7.00 14.27
C LYS A 117 -19.80 -5.65 14.63
N LEU A 118 -18.87 -5.16 13.81
CA LEU A 118 -18.24 -3.85 13.99
C LEU A 118 -19.25 -2.70 13.88
N LEU A 119 -20.24 -2.83 12.98
CA LEU A 119 -21.25 -1.80 12.73
C LEU A 119 -22.48 -1.87 13.67
N MET A 120 -22.60 -2.91 14.49
CA MET A 120 -23.68 -2.99 15.46
C MET A 120 -23.40 -2.07 16.66
N PRO A 121 -24.38 -1.26 17.11
CA PRO A 121 -24.24 -0.49 18.35
C PRO A 121 -24.08 -1.43 19.54
N SER A 122 -23.17 -1.12 20.46
CA SER A 122 -22.89 -1.95 21.65
C SER A 122 -24.09 -2.11 22.61
N SER A 123 -25.20 -1.39 22.38
CA SER A 123 -26.37 -1.30 23.27
C SER A 123 -27.68 -1.85 22.68
N ARG A 124 -27.68 -2.58 21.55
CA ARG A 124 -28.92 -3.23 21.07
C ARG A 124 -29.37 -4.31 22.06
N THR A 125 -30.22 -3.93 23.01
CA THR A 125 -31.18 -4.85 23.64
C THR A 125 -32.24 -5.16 22.58
N ALA A 126 -32.54 -6.43 22.39
CA ALA A 126 -33.40 -6.96 21.34
C ALA A 126 -34.90 -6.64 21.57
N SER A 127 -35.24 -5.35 21.60
CA SER A 127 -36.55 -4.86 22.08
C SER A 127 -37.39 -4.15 21.02
N SER A 128 -36.93 -3.98 19.78
CA SER A 128 -37.75 -3.45 18.69
C SER A 128 -38.06 -4.56 17.68
N GLY A 129 -39.35 -4.83 17.45
CA GLY A 129 -39.87 -5.88 16.57
C GLY A 129 -39.68 -5.63 15.07
N ASP A 130 -38.70 -4.80 14.70
CA ASP A 130 -38.31 -4.60 13.30
C ASP A 130 -37.38 -5.74 12.87
N PRO A 131 -37.49 -6.24 11.63
CA PRO A 131 -36.58 -7.24 11.11
C PRO A 131 -35.14 -6.71 11.17
N PRO A 132 -34.14 -7.57 11.45
CA PRO A 132 -32.74 -7.15 11.50
C PRO A 132 -32.31 -6.63 10.12
N GLN A 133 -32.24 -5.31 9.98
CA GLN A 133 -31.71 -4.66 8.78
C GLN A 133 -30.19 -4.79 8.78
N ASP A 134 -29.61 -5.12 7.61
CA ASP A 134 -28.15 -5.17 7.43
C ASP A 134 -27.56 -3.78 7.73
N PRO A 135 -26.62 -3.65 8.69
CA PRO A 135 -26.05 -2.34 9.03
C PRO A 135 -25.18 -1.75 7.91
N VAL A 136 -24.84 -2.53 6.88
CA VAL A 136 -24.12 -2.04 5.71
C VAL A 136 -25.10 -1.30 4.77
N PRO A 137 -24.89 0.00 4.48
CA PRO A 137 -25.74 0.77 3.57
C PRO A 137 -25.83 0.12 2.18
N HIS A 138 -27.05 0.07 1.63
CA HIS A 138 -27.36 -0.63 0.38
C HIS A 138 -26.51 -0.17 -0.81
N ILE A 139 -26.12 1.11 -0.86
CA ILE A 139 -25.22 1.69 -1.87
C ILE A 139 -23.90 0.89 -2.02
N TYR A 140 -23.43 0.21 -0.98
CA TYR A 140 -22.19 -0.55 -1.01
C TYR A 140 -22.36 -2.03 -1.38
N HIS A 141 -23.59 -2.55 -1.47
CA HIS A 141 -23.81 -3.99 -1.70
C HIS A 141 -23.21 -4.45 -3.05
N SER A 142 -23.42 -3.67 -4.11
CA SER A 142 -22.83 -3.94 -5.43
C SER A 142 -21.30 -3.91 -5.38
N LEU A 143 -20.71 -2.91 -4.73
CA LEU A 143 -19.27 -2.79 -4.59
C LEU A 143 -18.65 -3.93 -3.78
N ILE A 144 -19.25 -4.29 -2.65
CA ILE A 144 -18.77 -5.39 -1.80
C ILE A 144 -18.82 -6.69 -2.58
N SER A 145 -19.93 -6.99 -3.24
CA SER A 145 -20.08 -8.23 -4.02
C SER A 145 -19.05 -8.36 -5.14
N ARG A 146 -18.63 -7.24 -5.74
CA ARG A 146 -17.74 -7.23 -6.90
C ARG A 146 -16.27 -7.09 -6.53
N PHE A 147 -15.95 -6.32 -5.49
CA PHE A 147 -14.59 -5.88 -5.21
C PHE A 147 -14.04 -6.36 -3.86
N TRP A 148 -14.84 -7.01 -3.02
CA TRP A 148 -14.34 -7.61 -1.77
C TRP A 148 -14.31 -9.15 -1.84
N PRO A 149 -13.26 -9.79 -1.29
CA PRO A 149 -12.00 -9.19 -0.84
C PRO A 149 -11.26 -8.46 -1.96
N GLY A 150 -10.58 -7.35 -1.66
CA GLY A 150 -9.84 -6.61 -2.68
C GLY A 150 -9.40 -5.19 -2.33
N PRO A 151 -8.88 -4.46 -3.33
CA PRO A 151 -8.25 -3.15 -3.17
C PRO A 151 -9.28 -2.01 -3.12
N LEU A 152 -10.46 -2.24 -2.52
CA LEU A 152 -11.50 -1.24 -2.29
C LEU A 152 -11.68 -0.99 -0.79
N THR A 153 -11.74 0.28 -0.42
CA THR A 153 -12.08 0.76 0.92
C THR A 153 -13.35 1.60 0.83
N ILE A 154 -14.31 1.32 1.70
CA ILE A 154 -15.59 2.03 1.77
C ILE A 154 -15.69 2.84 3.06
N LEU A 155 -16.31 4.02 3.02
CA LEU A 155 -16.64 4.81 4.21
C LEU A 155 -18.00 4.40 4.77
N LEU A 156 -18.05 4.07 6.05
CA LEU A 156 -19.26 3.63 6.74
C LEU A 156 -19.56 4.57 7.92
N PRO A 157 -20.84 4.77 8.27
CA PRO A 157 -21.20 5.50 9.49
C PRO A 157 -20.58 4.81 10.70
N LEU A 158 -20.01 5.59 11.61
CA LEU A 158 -19.48 5.08 12.88
C LEU A 158 -20.66 4.82 13.85
N PRO A 159 -20.84 3.59 14.37
CA PRO A 159 -21.89 3.32 15.34
C PRO A 159 -21.70 4.15 16.62
N THR A 160 -22.80 4.50 17.29
CA THR A 160 -22.77 5.19 18.57
C THR A 160 -23.61 4.41 19.59
N PRO A 161 -23.01 3.85 20.67
CA PRO A 161 -21.57 3.79 20.94
C PRO A 161 -20.83 2.85 19.96
N SER A 162 -19.55 3.15 19.71
CA SER A 162 -18.65 2.33 18.89
C SER A 162 -17.78 1.43 19.75
N SER A 163 -17.41 0.25 19.24
CA SER A 163 -16.38 -0.62 19.81
C SER A 163 -14.96 -0.24 19.38
N LEU A 164 -14.81 0.65 18.39
CA LEU A 164 -13.51 1.12 17.92
C LEU A 164 -12.88 2.12 18.89
N ALA A 165 -11.55 2.07 18.96
CA ALA A 165 -10.78 3.11 19.62
C ALA A 165 -10.98 4.46 18.91
N PRO A 166 -11.19 5.58 19.64
CA PRO A 166 -11.41 6.90 19.04
C PRO A 166 -10.28 7.36 18.09
N GLU A 167 -9.05 6.91 18.33
CA GLU A 167 -7.89 7.21 17.51
C GLU A 167 -7.94 6.62 16.09
N VAL A 168 -8.83 5.65 15.84
CA VAL A 168 -9.04 5.07 14.50
C VAL A 168 -9.67 6.10 13.57
N THR A 169 -10.73 6.77 14.03
CA THR A 169 -11.50 7.71 13.21
C THR A 169 -11.11 9.16 13.44
N THR A 170 -10.30 9.46 14.47
CA THR A 170 -9.83 10.82 14.76
C THR A 170 -10.98 11.81 14.96
N SER A 171 -12.04 11.35 15.66
CA SER A 171 -13.30 12.09 15.90
C SER A 171 -14.22 12.26 14.69
N LEU A 172 -13.96 11.58 13.58
CA LEU A 172 -14.87 11.56 12.44
C LEU A 172 -16.13 10.71 12.74
N PRO A 173 -17.31 11.10 12.21
CA PRO A 173 -18.54 10.32 12.33
C PRO A 173 -18.56 9.10 11.40
N THR A 174 -17.46 8.83 10.69
CA THR A 174 -17.32 7.76 9.71
C THR A 174 -16.05 6.96 9.95
N VAL A 175 -16.06 5.69 9.57
CA VAL A 175 -14.90 4.80 9.57
C VAL A 175 -14.64 4.26 8.15
N ALA A 176 -13.38 4.23 7.74
CA ALA A 176 -12.96 3.59 6.50
C ALA A 176 -12.68 2.10 6.76
N VAL A 177 -13.34 1.21 6.02
CA VAL A 177 -13.20 -0.24 6.19
C VAL A 177 -12.82 -0.91 4.88
N ARG A 178 -12.01 -1.96 4.96
CA ARG A 178 -11.57 -2.79 3.84
C ARG A 178 -11.52 -4.26 4.22
N MET A 179 -11.82 -5.12 3.26
CA MET A 179 -11.51 -6.54 3.33
C MET A 179 -10.39 -6.86 2.32
N PRO A 180 -9.13 -7.10 2.76
CA PRO A 180 -7.99 -7.25 1.84
C PRO A 180 -8.04 -8.57 1.07
N SER A 181 -7.67 -8.59 -0.21
CA SER A 181 -7.55 -9.82 -1.02
C SER A 181 -6.20 -10.51 -0.83
N SER A 182 -5.80 -10.71 0.42
CA SER A 182 -4.58 -11.44 0.76
C SER A 182 -4.91 -12.56 1.74
N PRO A 183 -4.70 -13.83 1.38
CA PRO A 183 -4.92 -14.96 2.29
C PRO A 183 -4.17 -14.80 3.62
N LEU A 184 -2.93 -14.30 3.60
CA LEU A 184 -2.15 -14.03 4.81
C LEU A 184 -2.81 -12.96 5.70
N ALA A 185 -3.15 -11.79 5.16
CA ALA A 185 -3.89 -10.75 5.89
C ALA A 185 -5.23 -11.25 6.46
N LEU A 186 -6.04 -11.94 5.65
CA LEU A 186 -7.33 -12.49 6.10
C LEU A 186 -7.13 -13.50 7.23
N ALA A 187 -6.17 -14.43 7.08
CA ALA A 187 -5.79 -15.39 8.10
C ALA A 187 -5.33 -14.70 9.39
N LEU A 188 -4.47 -13.68 9.30
CA LEU A 188 -3.99 -12.94 10.46
C LEU A 188 -5.13 -12.26 11.23
N ILE A 189 -6.05 -11.59 10.52
CA ILE A 189 -7.21 -10.93 11.13
C ILE A 189 -8.13 -11.96 11.81
N GLN A 190 -8.39 -13.09 11.17
CA GLN A 190 -9.22 -14.15 11.76
C GLN A 190 -8.53 -14.80 12.98
N LEU A 191 -7.24 -15.12 12.86
CA LEU A 191 -6.44 -15.72 13.93
C LEU A 191 -6.32 -14.77 15.11
N ALA A 192 -6.19 -13.46 14.90
CA ALA A 192 -6.19 -12.45 15.96
C ALA A 192 -7.58 -12.34 16.61
N GLY A 193 -8.65 -12.54 15.84
CA GLY A 193 -10.03 -12.51 16.33
C GLY A 193 -10.60 -11.10 16.51
N VAL A 194 -9.87 -10.08 16.04
CA VAL A 194 -10.21 -8.65 16.19
C VAL A 194 -10.01 -7.91 14.85
N PRO A 195 -10.79 -6.85 14.57
CA PRO A 195 -10.54 -6.00 13.40
C PRO A 195 -9.20 -5.27 13.56
N LEU A 196 -8.45 -5.10 12.48
CA LEU A 196 -7.11 -4.49 12.54
C LEU A 196 -7.12 -3.09 11.93
N ALA A 197 -6.77 -2.08 12.72
CA ALA A 197 -6.45 -0.76 12.17
C ALA A 197 -5.07 -0.87 11.51
N ALA A 198 -4.97 -0.59 10.21
CA ALA A 198 -3.72 -0.79 9.48
C ALA A 198 -3.52 0.27 8.37
N PRO A 199 -2.74 1.33 8.61
CA PRO A 199 -2.17 2.14 7.53
C PRO A 199 -1.00 1.38 6.87
N SER A 200 -0.42 1.95 5.82
CA SER A 200 0.82 1.42 5.20
C SER A 200 1.97 1.34 6.21
N ALA A 201 2.88 0.38 6.07
CA ALA A 201 3.93 0.08 7.05
C ALA A 201 5.26 0.84 6.86
N ASN A 202 5.20 2.10 6.44
CA ASN A 202 6.36 2.98 6.27
C ASN A 202 6.48 4.01 7.39
N ALA A 203 7.64 4.66 7.53
CA ALA A 203 7.73 5.91 8.28
C ALA A 203 6.83 6.98 7.62
N SER A 204 6.27 7.91 8.38
CA SER A 204 5.45 9.00 7.81
C SER A 204 6.20 9.72 6.67
N SER A 205 5.47 10.21 5.67
CA SER A 205 5.91 10.80 4.38
C SER A 205 6.69 9.92 3.39
N LYS A 206 7.35 8.83 3.82
CA LYS A 206 8.07 7.92 2.92
C LYS A 206 7.16 7.18 1.92
N PRO A 207 7.70 6.69 0.77
CA PRO A 207 6.98 5.79 -0.15
C PRO A 207 6.36 4.59 0.58
N SER A 208 5.22 4.10 0.13
CA SER A 208 4.59 2.93 0.77
C SER A 208 5.45 1.67 0.58
N PRO A 209 5.47 0.73 1.54
CA PRO A 209 6.30 -0.47 1.43
C PRO A 209 5.55 -1.57 0.68
N THR A 210 6.17 -2.10 -0.37
CA THR A 210 5.70 -3.24 -1.16
C THR A 210 6.40 -4.56 -0.83
N THR A 211 7.40 -4.54 0.07
CA THR A 211 8.17 -5.72 0.51
C THR A 211 8.47 -5.63 2.01
N ALA A 212 8.77 -6.77 2.65
CA ALA A 212 9.19 -6.78 4.06
C ALA A 212 10.50 -6.01 4.29
N ALA A 213 11.41 -5.99 3.33
CA ALA A 213 12.65 -5.22 3.39
C ALA A 213 12.39 -3.71 3.48
N HIS A 214 11.40 -3.20 2.74
CA HIS A 214 10.97 -1.80 2.84
C HIS A 214 10.45 -1.45 4.24
N VAL A 215 9.69 -2.37 4.86
CA VAL A 215 9.20 -2.20 6.23
C VAL A 215 10.35 -2.20 7.22
N LEU A 216 11.26 -3.16 7.11
CA LEU A 216 12.41 -3.30 8.00
C LEU A 216 13.28 -2.04 7.95
N HIS A 217 13.56 -1.52 6.76
CA HIS A 217 14.31 -0.28 6.57
C HIS A 217 13.70 0.90 7.34
N ASP A 218 12.37 1.04 7.30
CA ASP A 218 11.68 2.20 7.88
C ASP A 218 11.39 2.06 9.38
N LEU A 219 11.06 0.84 9.83
CA LEU A 219 10.46 0.59 11.15
C LEU A 219 11.31 -0.29 12.06
N SER A 220 12.52 -0.68 11.65
CA SER A 220 13.45 -1.40 12.53
C SER A 220 13.68 -0.64 13.84
N GLY A 221 13.61 -1.35 14.96
CA GLY A 221 13.70 -0.80 16.31
C GLY A 221 12.41 -0.17 16.85
N ARG A 222 11.39 0.01 16.00
CA ARG A 222 10.10 0.63 16.38
C ARG A 222 8.97 -0.38 16.54
N ILE A 223 9.08 -1.53 15.88
CA ILE A 223 8.11 -2.63 15.92
C ILE A 223 8.85 -3.95 16.18
N ASP A 224 8.16 -4.94 16.73
CA ASP A 224 8.79 -6.23 17.07
C ASP A 224 8.77 -7.22 15.89
N LEU A 225 7.68 -7.24 15.12
CA LEU A 225 7.42 -8.29 14.13
C LEU A 225 7.04 -7.73 12.76
N ILE A 226 7.63 -8.33 11.73
CA ILE A 226 7.27 -8.19 10.32
C ILE A 226 6.99 -9.59 9.79
N LEU A 227 5.78 -9.83 9.28
CA LEU A 227 5.48 -11.02 8.50
C LEU A 227 5.94 -10.81 7.06
N ASP A 228 6.84 -11.66 6.57
CA ASP A 228 7.34 -11.63 5.20
C ASP A 228 6.63 -12.68 4.33
N GLY A 229 5.65 -12.22 3.55
CA GLY A 229 4.94 -13.02 2.56
C GLY A 229 5.28 -12.67 1.12
N GLY A 230 6.44 -12.03 0.87
CA GLY A 230 6.87 -11.63 -0.46
C GLY A 230 6.27 -10.30 -0.95
N SER A 231 6.53 -9.97 -2.21
CA SER A 231 6.15 -8.68 -2.80
C SER A 231 4.65 -8.53 -3.02
N CYS A 232 4.13 -7.31 -2.81
CA CYS A 232 2.75 -6.96 -3.15
C CYS A 232 2.52 -7.01 -4.66
N THR A 233 1.31 -7.40 -5.08
CA THR A 233 0.96 -7.61 -6.50
C THR A 233 0.39 -6.38 -7.19
N VAL A 234 -0.21 -5.45 -6.44
CA VAL A 234 -0.80 -4.20 -6.97
C VAL A 234 0.14 -3.01 -6.83
N GLY A 235 0.90 -2.92 -5.72
CA GLY A 235 1.92 -1.89 -5.46
C GLY A 235 1.42 -0.48 -5.14
N VAL A 236 0.16 -0.15 -5.47
CA VAL A 236 -0.52 1.07 -5.02
C VAL A 236 -1.60 0.74 -3.98
N GLU A 237 -2.01 1.72 -3.16
CA GLU A 237 -3.01 1.48 -2.13
C GLU A 237 -4.44 1.32 -2.67
N SER A 238 -5.36 0.91 -1.79
CA SER A 238 -6.77 0.76 -2.13
C SER A 238 -7.43 2.07 -2.56
N THR A 239 -8.37 1.95 -3.49
CA THR A 239 -9.32 3.02 -3.80
C THR A 239 -10.20 3.26 -2.58
N VAL A 240 -10.39 4.52 -2.20
CA VAL A 240 -11.27 4.89 -1.08
C VAL A 240 -12.47 5.62 -1.63
N VAL A 241 -13.66 5.11 -1.32
CA VAL A 241 -14.93 5.66 -1.80
C VAL A 241 -15.88 6.03 -0.67
N ASP A 242 -16.70 7.04 -0.93
CA ASP A 242 -17.75 7.52 -0.04
C ASP A 242 -19.08 7.58 -0.79
N GLY A 243 -19.92 6.61 -0.52
CA GLY A 243 -21.31 6.52 -0.97
C GLY A 243 -22.32 6.99 0.09
N LEU A 244 -21.87 7.64 1.17
CA LEU A 244 -22.79 8.24 2.17
C LEU A 244 -23.32 9.61 1.73
N ILE A 245 -22.82 10.13 0.62
CA ILE A 245 -23.25 11.37 -0.02
C ILE A 245 -23.76 11.09 -1.43
N ASP A 246 -24.58 12.01 -1.96
CA ASP A 246 -25.14 11.95 -3.30
C ASP A 246 -24.69 13.18 -4.13
N PRO A 247 -24.03 12.99 -5.28
CA PRO A 247 -23.55 11.70 -5.82
C PRO A 247 -22.38 11.13 -5.01
N PRO A 248 -22.14 9.80 -5.05
CA PRO A 248 -20.97 9.17 -4.43
C PRO A 248 -19.65 9.75 -4.93
N VAL A 249 -18.59 9.64 -4.14
CA VAL A 249 -17.27 10.18 -4.50
C VAL A 249 -16.11 9.22 -4.26
N ILE A 250 -15.05 9.40 -5.05
CA ILE A 250 -13.74 8.80 -4.85
C ILE A 250 -12.89 9.80 -4.04
N LEU A 251 -12.52 9.41 -2.82
CA LEU A 251 -11.65 10.18 -1.93
C LEU A 251 -10.17 9.90 -2.19
N ARG A 252 -9.84 8.72 -2.71
CA ARG A 252 -8.48 8.34 -3.08
C ARG A 252 -8.49 7.35 -4.24
N PRO A 253 -7.74 7.59 -5.32
CA PRO A 253 -7.59 6.61 -6.39
C PRO A 253 -6.67 5.47 -5.96
N GLY A 254 -6.86 4.28 -6.53
CA GLY A 254 -6.14 3.06 -6.18
C GLY A 254 -6.50 1.90 -7.10
N GLY A 255 -6.44 0.66 -6.59
CA GLY A 255 -6.61 -0.56 -7.40
C GLY A 255 -8.02 -0.85 -7.95
N VAL A 256 -9.04 -0.05 -7.63
CA VAL A 256 -10.39 -0.12 -8.25
C VAL A 256 -10.70 1.20 -8.94
N SER A 257 -11.16 1.11 -10.18
CA SER A 257 -11.28 2.28 -11.03
C SER A 257 -12.60 3.01 -11.02
N ILE A 258 -12.61 4.26 -11.53
CA ILE A 258 -13.86 5.00 -11.68
C ILE A 258 -14.82 4.31 -12.65
N ASP A 259 -14.34 3.77 -13.76
CA ASP A 259 -15.20 3.10 -14.74
C ASP A 259 -15.75 1.77 -14.18
N MET A 260 -14.92 1.00 -13.48
CA MET A 260 -15.37 -0.17 -12.73
C MET A 260 -16.42 0.17 -11.67
N LEU A 261 -16.28 1.32 -11.00
CA LEU A 261 -17.27 1.81 -10.05
C LEU A 261 -18.57 2.21 -10.77
N ARG A 262 -18.50 2.94 -11.89
CA ARG A 262 -19.67 3.39 -12.67
C ARG A 262 -20.52 2.26 -13.22
N ASP A 263 -19.92 1.11 -13.51
CA ASP A 263 -20.63 -0.10 -13.89
C ASP A 263 -21.51 -0.67 -12.77
N CYS A 264 -21.28 -0.28 -11.52
CA CYS A 264 -22.01 -0.82 -10.38
C CYS A 264 -23.32 -0.06 -10.13
N PRO A 265 -24.43 -0.76 -9.80
CA PRO A 265 -25.67 -0.12 -9.38
C PRO A 265 -25.43 0.88 -8.24
N GLY A 266 -25.96 2.10 -8.40
CA GLY A 266 -25.81 3.22 -7.46
C GLY A 266 -24.58 4.12 -7.67
N TRP A 267 -23.63 3.72 -8.53
CA TRP A 267 -22.34 4.39 -8.67
C TRP A 267 -22.09 5.04 -10.05
N ARG A 268 -23.09 5.04 -10.94
CA ARG A 268 -22.99 5.59 -12.31
C ARG A 268 -22.51 7.05 -12.35
N ASP A 269 -22.94 7.85 -11.38
CA ASP A 269 -22.63 9.28 -11.31
C ASP A 269 -21.48 9.61 -10.35
N VAL A 270 -20.67 8.60 -9.97
CA VAL A 270 -19.55 8.79 -9.03
C VAL A 270 -18.59 9.87 -9.54
N LYS A 271 -18.15 10.74 -8.60
CA LYS A 271 -17.25 11.87 -8.88
C LYS A 271 -15.89 11.71 -8.22
N ILE A 272 -14.89 12.40 -8.75
CA ILE A 272 -13.58 12.53 -8.12
C ILE A 272 -13.64 13.70 -7.13
N ALA A 273 -13.32 13.41 -5.86
CA ALA A 273 -13.26 14.44 -4.81
C ALA A 273 -11.83 14.82 -4.41
N TYR A 274 -10.82 14.05 -4.81
CA TYR A 274 -9.43 14.37 -4.53
C TYR A 274 -8.88 15.45 -5.48
N LYS A 275 -7.91 16.21 -4.99
CA LYS A 275 -7.08 17.12 -5.79
C LYS A 275 -5.65 16.56 -5.87
N ASP A 276 -4.88 17.02 -6.87
CA ASP A 276 -3.49 16.61 -7.05
C ASP A 276 -2.55 17.14 -5.94
N GLY A 277 -2.99 18.17 -5.19
CA GLY A 277 -2.31 18.72 -4.03
C GLY A 277 -2.89 18.29 -2.67
N ALA A 278 -2.18 18.66 -1.59
CA ALA A 278 -2.65 18.52 -0.21
C ALA A 278 -3.96 19.28 0.04
N GLU A 279 -4.99 18.61 0.58
CA GLU A 279 -6.24 19.26 0.93
C GLU A 279 -6.14 20.14 2.19
N THR A 280 -6.79 21.31 2.15
CA THR A 280 -6.97 22.20 3.29
C THR A 280 -8.19 21.77 4.11
N GLY A 281 -7.97 21.00 5.18
CA GLY A 281 -9.06 20.57 6.08
C GLY A 281 -8.70 19.38 6.98
N VAL A 282 -9.70 18.80 7.65
CA VAL A 282 -9.58 17.51 8.34
C VAL A 282 -9.76 16.40 7.30
N PRO A 283 -8.79 15.48 7.12
CA PRO A 283 -8.86 14.47 6.08
C PRO A 283 -9.94 13.44 6.42
N ARG A 284 -10.88 13.19 5.49
CA ARG A 284 -11.95 12.19 5.65
C ARG A 284 -11.43 10.75 5.52
N ALA A 285 -10.31 10.58 4.83
CA ALA A 285 -9.65 9.31 4.56
C ALA A 285 -8.12 9.49 4.54
N PRO A 286 -7.34 8.41 4.73
CA PRO A 286 -5.89 8.49 4.60
C PRO A 286 -5.46 8.90 3.19
N GLY A 287 -4.40 9.71 3.06
CA GLY A 287 -3.81 10.07 1.77
C GLY A 287 -4.27 11.39 1.16
N MET A 288 -5.08 12.19 1.89
CA MET A 288 -5.69 13.44 1.37
C MET A 288 -4.91 14.73 1.72
N LYS A 289 -4.35 14.84 2.93
CA LYS A 289 -3.81 16.12 3.47
C LYS A 289 -2.29 16.26 3.42
N TYR A 290 -1.54 15.20 3.69
CA TYR A 290 -0.08 15.30 3.85
C TYR A 290 0.64 14.98 2.54
N LYS A 291 1.85 15.53 2.35
CA LYS A 291 2.76 15.06 1.30
C LYS A 291 3.08 13.60 1.61
N HIS A 292 2.51 12.71 0.79
CA HIS A 292 2.69 11.29 0.90
C HIS A 292 3.58 10.86 -0.27
N TYR A 293 4.38 9.81 -0.06
CA TYR A 293 5.15 9.15 -1.11
C TYR A 293 6.38 9.90 -1.61
N SER A 294 6.88 10.87 -0.84
CA SER A 294 8.06 11.63 -1.24
C SER A 294 9.32 10.86 -0.86
N PRO A 295 10.17 10.49 -1.83
CA PRO A 295 11.56 10.12 -1.53
C PRO A 295 12.30 11.32 -0.92
N ASN A 296 13.51 11.08 -0.40
CA ASN A 296 14.41 12.14 0.04
C ASN A 296 14.84 13.04 -1.12
N ALA A 297 15.03 12.43 -2.29
CA ALA A 297 15.40 13.11 -3.52
C ALA A 297 14.26 14.00 -4.03
N LYS A 298 14.62 15.10 -4.71
CA LYS A 298 13.65 15.95 -5.39
C LYS A 298 13.06 15.20 -6.58
N VAL A 299 11.73 15.08 -6.65
CA VAL A 299 11.06 14.42 -7.79
C VAL A 299 10.59 15.46 -8.80
N LEU A 300 10.97 15.26 -10.06
CA LEU A 300 10.55 16.05 -11.21
C LEU A 300 9.75 15.16 -12.16
N LEU A 301 8.50 15.52 -12.43
CA LEU A 301 7.63 14.77 -13.34
C LEU A 301 7.65 15.41 -14.72
N PHE A 302 8.05 14.67 -15.75
CA PHE A 302 8.21 15.18 -17.11
C PHE A 302 7.10 14.68 -18.04
N HIS A 303 6.39 15.61 -18.65
CA HIS A 303 5.49 15.41 -19.78
C HIS A 303 6.24 15.70 -21.07
N GLY A 304 6.89 14.67 -21.63
CA GLY A 304 7.70 14.81 -22.83
C GLY A 304 9.05 14.09 -22.72
N ARG A 305 10.05 14.57 -23.46
CA ARG A 305 11.39 13.97 -23.49
C ARG A 305 12.28 14.49 -22.37
N LEU A 306 13.15 13.62 -21.86
CA LEU A 306 14.34 14.03 -21.11
C LEU A 306 15.51 14.14 -22.09
N ASP A 307 16.24 15.25 -22.06
CA ASP A 307 17.45 15.44 -22.86
C ASP A 307 18.68 15.72 -21.99
N ALA A 308 19.86 15.70 -22.62
CA ALA A 308 21.13 15.89 -21.93
C ALA A 308 21.27 17.27 -21.27
N ALA A 309 20.62 18.30 -21.81
CA ALA A 309 20.66 19.65 -21.25
C ALA A 309 19.89 19.73 -19.93
N LEU A 310 18.76 19.03 -19.82
CA LEU A 310 17.98 18.95 -18.59
C LEU A 310 18.69 18.10 -17.53
N VAL A 311 19.29 16.96 -17.92
CA VAL A 311 20.12 16.16 -17.01
C VAL A 311 21.27 17.01 -16.47
N LYS A 312 21.84 17.90 -17.28
CA LYS A 312 22.88 18.85 -16.85
C LYS A 312 22.36 19.91 -15.87
N GLU A 313 21.23 20.55 -16.20
CA GLU A 313 20.61 21.57 -15.36
C GLU A 313 20.34 21.04 -13.95
N TYR A 314 19.84 19.82 -13.86
CA TYR A 314 19.46 19.17 -12.61
C TYR A 314 20.60 18.38 -11.95
N GLY A 315 21.58 17.91 -12.71
CA GLY A 315 22.65 17.03 -12.25
C GLY A 315 23.99 17.70 -11.95
N ASN A 316 24.11 19.03 -12.04
CA ASN A 316 25.37 19.75 -11.89
C ASN A 316 26.05 19.46 -10.53
N GLY A 317 27.02 18.53 -10.53
CA GLY A 317 27.77 18.07 -9.36
C GLY A 317 27.05 17.06 -8.46
N GLY A 318 25.89 16.54 -8.87
CA GLY A 318 25.07 15.60 -8.09
C GLY A 318 24.76 14.29 -8.81
N SER A 319 23.94 13.47 -8.17
CA SER A 319 23.46 12.17 -8.66
C SER A 319 22.00 12.27 -9.12
N VAL A 320 21.72 11.81 -10.34
CA VAL A 320 20.39 11.90 -10.97
C VAL A 320 19.81 10.49 -11.13
N GLY A 321 18.59 10.29 -10.64
CA GLY A 321 17.75 9.14 -10.91
C GLY A 321 16.85 9.38 -12.12
N VAL A 322 16.73 8.41 -13.03
CA VAL A 322 15.84 8.46 -14.19
C VAL A 322 14.90 7.26 -14.14
N LEU A 323 13.63 7.52 -13.82
CA LEU A 323 12.57 6.53 -13.82
C LEU A 323 11.85 6.52 -15.17
N ARG A 324 12.04 5.42 -15.91
CA ARG A 324 11.53 5.25 -17.28
C ARG A 324 10.29 4.36 -17.24
N THR A 325 9.27 4.74 -18.00
CA THR A 325 8.01 4.00 -18.12
C THR A 325 7.85 3.46 -19.54
N LYS A 326 7.59 4.33 -20.52
CA LYS A 326 7.09 3.90 -21.84
C LYS A 326 7.97 4.31 -23.01
N THR A 327 8.33 5.58 -23.11
CA THR A 327 8.97 6.19 -24.29
C THR A 327 10.44 6.53 -24.07
N TRP A 328 10.90 6.63 -22.81
CA TRP A 328 12.30 6.93 -22.52
C TRP A 328 13.20 5.71 -22.75
N GLU A 329 13.89 5.69 -23.90
CA GLU A 329 14.89 4.68 -24.23
C GLU A 329 16.26 5.01 -23.63
N LEU A 330 17.05 4.02 -23.21
CA LEU A 330 18.45 4.23 -22.77
C LEU A 330 19.31 4.99 -23.79
N GLY A 331 18.94 4.91 -25.07
CA GLY A 331 19.64 5.55 -26.18
C GLY A 331 19.63 7.08 -26.19
N PHE A 332 18.67 7.77 -25.54
CA PHE A 332 18.62 9.24 -25.58
C PHE A 332 19.83 9.90 -24.89
N LEU A 333 20.49 9.18 -23.97
CA LEU A 333 21.74 9.59 -23.35
C LEU A 333 22.94 9.40 -24.28
N ARG A 334 22.88 8.39 -25.17
CA ARG A 334 24.01 7.99 -26.03
C ARG A 334 24.29 8.97 -27.17
N THR A 335 23.29 9.73 -27.62
CA THR A 335 23.43 10.60 -28.80
C THR A 335 24.23 11.89 -28.54
N ASN A 336 24.44 12.28 -27.28
CA ASN A 336 25.23 13.47 -26.90
C ASN A 336 26.47 13.15 -26.04
N LEU A 337 26.75 11.87 -25.76
CA LEU A 337 27.94 11.42 -25.03
C LEU A 337 29.05 11.09 -26.04
N GLN A 338 29.89 12.05 -26.41
CA GLN A 338 31.10 11.74 -27.15
C GLN A 338 32.07 10.94 -26.26
N SER A 339 32.16 9.65 -26.54
CA SER A 339 33.21 8.73 -26.09
C SER A 339 33.68 8.88 -24.62
N SER A 340 32.95 8.33 -23.66
CA SER A 340 33.58 7.85 -22.43
C SER A 340 33.29 6.36 -22.26
N LYS A 341 34.33 5.59 -21.94
CA LYS A 341 34.29 4.12 -21.82
C LYS A 341 33.11 3.67 -20.95
N ASP A 342 32.26 2.81 -21.50
CA ASP A 342 31.19 2.11 -20.78
C ASP A 342 31.79 1.34 -19.58
N THR A 343 31.50 1.81 -18.37
CA THR A 343 31.67 1.04 -17.13
C THR A 343 30.32 0.88 -16.42
N GLY A 344 29.25 0.62 -17.18
CA GLY A 344 27.92 0.44 -16.62
C GLY A 344 27.82 -0.87 -15.82
N THR A 345 27.47 -0.77 -14.55
CA THR A 345 27.10 -1.91 -13.71
C THR A 345 25.58 -2.04 -13.65
N THR A 346 25.07 -3.26 -13.71
CA THR A 346 23.63 -3.57 -13.55
C THR A 346 23.43 -4.25 -12.21
N GLU A 347 22.56 -3.70 -11.38
CA GLU A 347 22.18 -4.28 -10.09
C GLU A 347 20.70 -4.69 -10.12
N ALA A 348 20.41 -5.92 -9.67
CA ALA A 348 19.05 -6.39 -9.46
C ALA A 348 18.46 -5.77 -8.18
N ILE A 349 17.21 -5.31 -8.26
CA ILE A 349 16.47 -4.73 -7.15
C ILE A 349 15.51 -5.80 -6.60
N GLY A 350 15.80 -6.33 -5.40
CA GLY A 350 14.95 -7.31 -4.70
C GLY A 350 15.63 -8.68 -4.46
N HIS A 351 15.00 -9.52 -3.63
CA HIS A 351 15.44 -10.90 -3.38
C HIS A 351 14.98 -11.84 -4.51
N PRO A 352 15.79 -12.81 -4.97
CA PRO A 352 15.49 -13.66 -6.13
C PRO A 352 14.44 -14.77 -5.90
N ASP A 353 13.62 -14.70 -4.85
CA ASP A 353 12.75 -15.82 -4.45
C ASP A 353 11.26 -15.58 -4.72
N LEU A 354 10.72 -16.46 -5.58
CA LEU A 354 9.32 -16.89 -5.77
C LEU A 354 8.30 -15.83 -6.22
N CYS A 355 7.98 -15.90 -7.52
CA CYS A 355 7.01 -15.09 -8.23
C CYS A 355 5.59 -15.70 -8.19
N ILE A 356 4.57 -14.86 -8.13
CA ILE A 356 3.16 -15.21 -8.39
C ILE A 356 2.80 -14.67 -9.77
N SER A 357 2.07 -15.48 -10.56
CA SER A 357 1.85 -15.28 -12.00
C SER A 357 1.09 -13.99 -12.36
N ARG A 358 1.34 -13.52 -13.59
CA ARG A 358 0.53 -12.56 -14.34
C ARG A 358 -0.85 -13.15 -14.57
N ASP A 359 -1.81 -12.84 -13.70
CA ASP A 359 -3.24 -12.72 -14.02
C ASP A 359 -4.04 -12.42 -12.73
N SER A 360 -4.16 -11.13 -12.40
CA SER A 360 -5.08 -10.66 -11.36
C SER A 360 -6.55 -11.00 -11.65
N HIS A 361 -6.87 -11.27 -12.92
CA HIS A 361 -8.18 -11.79 -13.35
C HIS A 361 -8.37 -13.28 -13.02
N GLN A 362 -7.35 -14.13 -13.18
CA GLN A 362 -7.44 -15.56 -12.82
C GLN A 362 -7.40 -15.80 -11.31
N ILE A 363 -6.66 -14.99 -10.52
CA ILE A 363 -6.71 -15.07 -9.05
C ILE A 363 -8.10 -14.70 -8.52
N ARG A 364 -8.76 -13.70 -9.14
CA ARG A 364 -10.13 -13.30 -8.83
C ARG A 364 -11.16 -14.37 -9.14
N GLU A 365 -11.04 -15.05 -10.27
CA GLU A 365 -11.93 -16.19 -10.59
C GLU A 365 -11.61 -17.41 -9.72
N SER A 366 -10.34 -17.70 -9.43
CA SER A 366 -9.95 -18.87 -8.63
C SER A 366 -10.28 -18.75 -7.14
N LEU A 367 -10.22 -17.56 -6.54
CA LEU A 367 -10.65 -17.31 -5.15
C LEU A 367 -12.17 -17.44 -4.98
N ASN A 368 -12.95 -17.21 -6.04
CA ASN A 368 -14.41 -17.32 -6.04
C ASN A 368 -14.92 -18.67 -6.60
N ALA A 369 -14.08 -19.49 -7.24
CA ALA A 369 -14.53 -20.65 -8.02
C ALA A 369 -13.90 -22.02 -7.65
N ARG A 370 -13.00 -22.14 -6.66
CA ARG A 370 -12.39 -23.44 -6.33
C ARG A 370 -12.43 -23.79 -4.83
N THR A 371 -13.02 -24.95 -4.55
CA THR A 371 -13.17 -25.59 -3.23
C THR A 371 -11.90 -26.29 -2.73
N GLU A 372 -10.84 -26.39 -3.54
CA GLU A 372 -9.59 -27.08 -3.19
C GLU A 372 -8.36 -26.24 -3.57
N ILE A 373 -7.43 -26.10 -2.62
CA ILE A 373 -6.21 -25.28 -2.72
C ILE A 373 -5.14 -25.95 -3.61
N GLU A 374 -5.28 -27.24 -3.95
CA GLU A 374 -4.27 -27.98 -4.75
C GLU A 374 -4.03 -27.39 -6.16
N ASP A 375 -4.97 -26.58 -6.64
CA ASP A 375 -4.93 -25.98 -7.98
C ASP A 375 -4.39 -24.55 -8.04
N ILE A 376 -4.00 -23.94 -6.91
CA ILE A 376 -3.24 -22.69 -6.90
C ILE A 376 -1.76 -23.02 -7.14
N ARG A 377 -1.44 -23.63 -8.28
CA ARG A 377 -0.05 -23.69 -8.75
C ARG A 377 0.26 -22.39 -9.48
N PRO A 378 1.13 -21.52 -8.97
CA PRO A 378 1.62 -20.40 -9.75
C PRO A 378 2.30 -20.96 -11.01
N GLN A 379 1.77 -20.64 -12.19
CA GLN A 379 2.53 -20.85 -13.41
C GLN A 379 3.73 -19.90 -13.37
N ASN A 380 4.91 -20.47 -13.19
CA ASN A 380 6.19 -19.77 -13.09
C ASN A 380 6.54 -19.11 -14.43
N THR A 381 6.00 -17.93 -14.70
CA THR A 381 6.65 -16.96 -15.59
C THR A 381 7.40 -15.94 -14.74
N PRO A 382 8.71 -15.77 -14.92
CA PRO A 382 9.48 -14.81 -14.13
C PRO A 382 8.94 -13.39 -14.36
N SER A 383 8.50 -12.72 -13.29
CA SER A 383 8.30 -11.27 -13.33
C SER A 383 9.66 -10.61 -13.57
N PRO A 384 9.72 -9.54 -14.38
CA PRO A 384 10.99 -8.84 -14.59
C PRO A 384 11.49 -8.32 -13.25
N VAL A 385 12.67 -8.79 -12.84
CA VAL A 385 13.38 -8.22 -11.70
C VAL A 385 13.74 -6.79 -12.08
N LEU A 386 13.22 -5.82 -11.33
CA LEU A 386 13.60 -4.42 -11.49
C LEU A 386 15.12 -4.33 -11.46
N SER A 387 15.71 -3.63 -12.42
CA SER A 387 17.16 -3.45 -12.48
C SER A 387 17.51 -1.97 -12.47
N ALA A 388 18.43 -1.60 -11.58
CA ALA A 388 19.08 -0.31 -11.58
C ALA A 388 20.33 -0.40 -12.44
N GLN A 389 20.47 0.53 -13.38
CA GLN A 389 21.67 0.67 -14.19
C GLN A 389 22.37 1.97 -13.81
N HIS A 390 23.69 1.92 -13.64
CA HIS A 390 24.51 3.09 -13.31
C HIS A 390 25.36 3.51 -14.51
N PHE A 391 25.38 4.81 -14.77
CA PHE A 391 26.21 5.42 -15.80
C PHE A 391 26.93 6.64 -15.23
N GLN A 392 28.18 6.84 -15.63
CA GLN A 392 28.90 8.09 -15.40
C GLN A 392 28.83 8.92 -16.69
N VAL A 393 28.17 10.06 -16.62
CA VAL A 393 27.90 10.92 -17.79
C VAL A 393 28.84 12.12 -17.75
N HIS A 394 29.59 12.32 -18.82
CA HIS A 394 30.44 13.49 -19.02
C HIS A 394 29.76 14.43 -20.00
N LEU A 395 29.42 15.63 -19.54
CA LEU A 395 28.71 16.63 -20.35
C LEU A 395 29.72 17.69 -20.79
N ASP A 396 30.00 17.76 -22.09
CA ASP A 396 30.94 18.72 -22.66
C ASP A 396 30.31 20.13 -22.69
N ASP A 397 30.89 21.09 -21.98
CA ASP A 397 30.48 22.50 -22.06
C ASP A 397 31.65 23.45 -21.81
N GLY A 398 32.49 23.65 -22.83
CA GLY A 398 33.62 24.58 -22.73
C GLY A 398 34.70 24.10 -21.74
N PRO A 399 35.41 25.00 -21.03
CA PRO A 399 36.61 24.64 -20.25
C PRO A 399 36.35 23.83 -18.96
N GLU A 400 35.10 23.63 -18.54
CA GLU A 400 34.75 22.85 -17.35
C GLU A 400 34.04 21.55 -17.73
N GLN A 401 34.63 20.41 -17.37
CA GLN A 401 34.06 19.08 -17.59
C GLN A 401 33.21 18.70 -16.39
N ILE A 402 31.89 18.65 -16.57
CA ILE A 402 30.95 18.24 -15.52
C ILE A 402 30.71 16.73 -15.62
N SER A 403 30.96 16.01 -14.52
CA SER A 403 30.64 14.59 -14.36
C SER A 403 29.41 14.44 -13.48
N THR A 404 28.42 13.68 -13.94
CA THR A 404 27.17 13.41 -13.21
C THR A 404 26.96 11.89 -13.09
N ASP A 405 26.65 11.42 -11.89
CA ASP A 405 26.23 10.04 -11.66
C ASP A 405 24.78 9.86 -12.06
N LEU A 406 24.49 8.87 -12.90
CA LEU A 406 23.16 8.63 -13.42
C LEU A 406 22.70 7.21 -13.08
N TRP A 407 21.61 7.11 -12.33
CA TRP A 407 20.93 5.86 -12.04
C TRP A 407 19.66 5.79 -12.88
N THR A 408 19.40 4.68 -13.54
CA THR A 408 18.14 4.48 -14.28
C THR A 408 17.46 3.18 -13.95
N ILE A 409 16.14 3.26 -13.79
CA ILE A 409 15.25 2.12 -13.55
C ILE A 409 14.14 2.18 -14.61
N GLY A 410 13.90 1.07 -15.30
CA GLY A 410 12.79 0.92 -16.23
C GLY A 410 11.67 0.10 -15.58
N LEU A 411 10.46 0.66 -15.50
CA LEU A 411 9.27 -0.03 -14.99
C LEU A 411 8.53 -0.82 -16.08
N GLY A 412 8.80 -0.51 -17.35
CA GLY A 412 8.12 -1.10 -18.49
C GLY A 412 6.83 -0.34 -18.86
N PRO A 413 6.28 -0.63 -20.05
CA PRO A 413 5.18 0.15 -20.62
C PRO A 413 3.79 -0.22 -20.08
N ASP A 414 3.67 -1.34 -19.36
CA ASP A 414 2.40 -1.79 -18.77
C ASP A 414 2.12 -1.02 -17.48
N THR A 415 1.00 -0.32 -17.45
CA THR A 415 0.53 0.45 -16.29
C THR A 415 0.43 -0.39 -15.00
N ALA A 416 0.08 -1.68 -15.10
CA ALA A 416 0.03 -2.56 -13.94
C ALA A 416 1.43 -2.84 -13.37
N ASP A 417 2.43 -3.04 -14.25
CA ASP A 417 3.83 -3.19 -13.85
C ASP A 417 4.35 -1.88 -13.22
N ILE A 418 4.02 -0.73 -13.81
CA ILE A 418 4.36 0.59 -13.25
C ILE A 418 3.78 0.75 -11.85
N ALA A 419 2.49 0.46 -11.66
CA ALA A 419 1.83 0.56 -10.36
C ALA A 419 2.47 -0.36 -9.30
N ARG A 420 2.79 -1.59 -9.70
CA ARG A 420 3.43 -2.59 -8.84
C ARG A 420 4.81 -2.10 -8.35
N ASP A 421 5.59 -1.54 -9.27
CA ASP A 421 7.03 -1.37 -9.09
C ASP A 421 7.44 0.07 -8.73
N LEU A 422 6.53 1.04 -8.86
CA LEU A 422 6.77 2.47 -8.62
C LEU A 422 7.45 2.74 -7.27
N PHE A 423 6.85 2.28 -6.16
CA PHE A 423 7.41 2.59 -4.84
C PHE A 423 8.74 1.88 -4.57
N SER A 424 8.95 0.68 -5.15
CA SER A 424 10.22 -0.02 -5.08
C SER A 424 11.32 0.79 -5.77
N ALA A 425 11.03 1.35 -6.96
CA ALA A 425 11.98 2.18 -7.69
C ALA A 425 12.30 3.50 -6.95
N LEU A 426 11.30 4.19 -6.41
CA LEU A 426 11.53 5.41 -5.61
C LEU A 426 12.38 5.13 -4.36
N ARG A 427 12.18 3.98 -3.71
CA ARG A 427 12.99 3.56 -2.55
C ARG A 427 14.41 3.18 -2.94
N GLU A 428 14.58 2.59 -4.10
CA GLU A 428 15.91 2.27 -4.63
C GLU A 428 16.72 3.54 -4.89
N PHE A 429 16.09 4.58 -5.46
CA PHE A 429 16.74 5.88 -5.61
C PHE A 429 17.15 6.51 -4.26
N ASP A 430 16.30 6.41 -3.23
CA ASP A 430 16.66 6.81 -1.85
C ASP A 430 17.88 6.03 -1.34
N ARG A 431 17.95 4.71 -1.58
CA ARG A 431 19.07 3.86 -1.19
C ARG A 431 20.37 4.24 -1.90
N LYS A 432 20.27 4.62 -3.17
CA LYS A 432 21.40 5.10 -3.99
C LYS A 432 21.83 6.51 -3.66
N GLY A 433 21.06 7.25 -2.86
CA GLY A 433 21.36 8.62 -2.48
C GLY A 433 21.37 9.56 -3.68
N VAL A 434 20.45 9.37 -4.64
CA VAL A 434 20.30 10.33 -5.73
C VAL A 434 19.72 11.65 -5.20
N ASP A 435 20.15 12.76 -5.77
CA ASP A 435 19.71 14.10 -5.36
C ASP A 435 18.38 14.48 -6.02
N ILE A 436 18.22 14.11 -7.29
CA ILE A 436 17.04 14.41 -8.11
C ILE A 436 16.57 13.15 -8.83
N ILE A 437 15.26 12.92 -8.90
CA ILE A 437 14.62 11.85 -9.66
C ILE A 437 13.78 12.49 -10.77
N CYS A 438 14.17 12.28 -12.01
CA CYS A 438 13.38 12.59 -13.20
C CYS A 438 12.48 11.39 -13.51
N VAL A 439 11.16 11.62 -13.54
CA VAL A 439 10.18 10.59 -13.83
C VAL A 439 9.45 10.87 -15.13
N GLU A 440 9.40 9.88 -16.00
CA GLU A 440 8.57 9.90 -17.19
C GLU A 440 7.08 9.78 -16.84
N SER A 441 6.29 10.81 -17.18
CA SER A 441 4.83 10.78 -17.03
C SER A 441 4.22 9.68 -17.89
N ILE A 442 3.10 9.12 -17.44
CA ILE A 442 2.21 8.32 -18.27
C ILE A 442 0.94 9.09 -18.55
N ASN A 443 0.25 8.72 -19.63
CA ASN A 443 -1.02 9.35 -19.96
C ASN A 443 -2.11 8.85 -18.99
N ASP A 444 -2.65 9.77 -18.19
CA ASP A 444 -3.75 9.51 -17.25
C ASP A 444 -5.01 8.92 -17.93
N ASP A 445 -5.20 9.18 -19.23
CA ASP A 445 -6.34 8.71 -20.02
C ASP A 445 -6.15 7.28 -20.56
N GLU A 446 -4.96 6.68 -20.42
CA GLU A 446 -4.68 5.30 -20.87
C GLU A 446 -5.30 4.22 -19.96
N GLY A 447 -5.97 4.63 -18.90
CA GLY A 447 -6.72 3.76 -18.02
C GLY A 447 -6.50 4.08 -16.55
N ASP A 448 -7.30 3.44 -15.72
CA ASP A 448 -7.48 3.91 -14.35
C ASP A 448 -6.32 3.59 -13.40
N ALA A 449 -5.57 2.53 -13.69
CA ALA A 449 -4.29 2.27 -13.02
C ALA A 449 -3.29 3.41 -13.30
N ALA A 450 -3.39 4.07 -14.48
CA ALA A 450 -2.53 5.18 -14.85
C ALA A 450 -2.90 6.40 -14.02
N ALA A 451 -4.19 6.68 -13.84
CA ALA A 451 -4.66 7.75 -12.95
C ALA A 451 -4.22 7.52 -11.49
N ALA A 452 -4.23 6.28 -10.99
CA ALA A 452 -3.73 5.97 -9.64
C ALA A 452 -2.21 6.22 -9.53
N VAL A 453 -1.42 5.74 -10.49
CA VAL A 453 0.03 5.97 -10.58
C VAL A 453 0.33 7.46 -10.66
N MET A 454 -0.32 8.18 -11.56
CA MET A 454 -0.11 9.61 -11.78
C MET A 454 -0.51 10.43 -10.56
N ASN A 455 -1.57 10.07 -9.84
CA ASN A 455 -1.88 10.70 -8.55
C ASN A 455 -0.75 10.51 -7.53
N ARG A 456 -0.06 9.35 -7.50
CA ARG A 456 1.10 9.13 -6.62
C ARG A 456 2.32 9.91 -7.08
N LEU A 457 2.58 9.95 -8.39
CA LEU A 457 3.68 10.71 -8.98
C LEU A 457 3.52 12.21 -8.73
N ARG A 458 2.34 12.80 -8.98
CA ARG A 458 2.06 14.22 -8.70
C ARG A 458 2.22 14.58 -7.23
N LYS A 459 1.79 13.69 -6.33
CA LYS A 459 1.97 13.90 -4.87
C LYS A 459 3.43 13.77 -4.42
N ALA A 460 4.22 12.96 -5.11
CA ALA A 460 5.66 12.83 -4.85
C ALA A 460 6.44 14.00 -5.46
N ALA A 461 6.04 14.45 -6.65
CA ALA A 461 6.68 15.50 -7.44
C ALA A 461 6.69 16.85 -6.73
N GLU A 462 7.80 17.57 -6.90
CA GLU A 462 7.89 18.99 -6.51
C GLU A 462 7.55 19.93 -7.65
N ALA A 463 7.75 19.49 -8.89
CA ALA A 463 7.41 20.24 -10.09
C ALA A 463 7.01 19.29 -11.23
N GLU A 464 6.09 19.77 -12.06
CA GLU A 464 5.76 19.17 -13.35
C GLU A 464 6.40 20.01 -14.46
N ILE A 465 7.10 19.34 -15.36
CA ILE A 465 7.83 19.95 -16.48
C ILE A 465 7.16 19.47 -17.77
N THR A 466 6.66 20.41 -18.57
CA THR A 466 6.07 20.15 -19.88
C THR A 466 6.97 20.76 -20.94
N LEU A 467 7.40 19.97 -21.92
CA LEU A 467 8.39 20.36 -22.94
C LEU A 467 7.91 20.11 -24.36
#